data_AF-A0A7R9DII8-F1
#
_entry.id   AF-A0A7R9DII8-F1
#
_cell.length_a   1.000
_cell.length_b   1.000
_cell.length_c   1.000
_cell.angle_alpha   90.00
_cell.angle_beta   90.00
_cell.angle_gamma   90.00
#
_symmetry.space_group_name_H-M   'P 1'
#
loop_
_entity.id
_entity.type
_entity.pdbx_description
1 polymer ?
#
loop_
_entity_poly.entity_id
_entity_poly.type
_entity_poly.pdbx_seq_one_letter_code
_entity_poly.pdbx_strand_id
1 'polypeptide(L)'
;MDQEVLVTGLSALYSELPRKLDVELEDWHRLTPDDVNDIPKLAMIMNSLVFCNAVVQVAHSKVKTQLMEFLHQGFLVPVMGPALLQVLSSPSHAS
;
A
#
# COMPACT_ATOMS: atom_id res chain seq x y z
N MET A 1 -13.28 4.26 16.24
CA MET A 1 -12.00 4.38 15.51
C MET A 1 -12.29 5.34 14.38
N ASP A 2 -11.82 6.57 14.51
CA ASP A 2 -12.11 7.62 13.53
C ASP A 2 -11.42 7.27 12.21
N GLN A 3 -12.17 7.32 11.11
CA GLN A 3 -11.72 7.03 9.75
C GLN A 3 -10.38 7.71 9.42
N GLU A 4 -10.21 8.92 9.93
CA GLU A 4 -9.05 9.78 9.74
C GLU A 4 -7.76 9.17 10.29
N VAL A 5 -7.80 8.49 11.44
CA VAL A 5 -6.59 7.92 12.06
C VAL A 5 -6.04 6.77 11.23
N LEU A 6 -6.90 5.87 10.76
CA LEU A 6 -6.50 4.73 9.93
C LEU A 6 -5.89 5.19 8.61
N VAL A 7 -6.60 6.10 7.94
CA VAL A 7 -6.23 6.58 6.60
C VAL A 7 -4.95 7.40 6.66
N THR A 8 -4.84 8.29 7.64
CA THR A 8 -3.63 9.12 7.83
C THR A 8 -2.42 8.23 8.17
N GLY A 9 -2.60 7.22 9.02
CA GLY A 9 -1.54 6.27 9.33
C GLY A 9 -1.03 5.52 8.09
N LEU A 10 -1.92 4.96 7.27
CA LEU A 10 -1.53 4.27 6.04
C LEU A 10 -0.89 5.21 5.01
N SER A 11 -1.42 6.42 4.87
CA SER A 11 -0.88 7.43 3.94
C SER A 11 0.51 7.91 4.35
N ALA A 12 0.77 8.03 5.65
CA ALA A 12 2.10 8.32 6.18
C ALA A 12 3.08 7.19 5.86
N LEU A 13 2.71 5.94 6.17
CA LEU A 13 3.55 4.77 5.87
C LEU A 13 3.85 4.64 4.37
N TYR A 14 2.86 4.91 3.52
CA TYR A 14 3.06 4.94 2.07
C TYR A 14 4.04 6.04 1.64
N SER A 15 3.92 7.24 2.20
CA SER A 15 4.77 8.38 1.87
C SER A 15 6.23 8.15 2.28
N GLU A 16 6.48 7.28 3.25
CA GLU A 16 7.82 6.93 3.69
C GLU A 16 8.54 5.97 2.74
N LEU A 17 7.81 5.26 1.87
CA LEU A 17 8.39 4.24 1.01
C LEU A 17 9.53 4.78 0.14
N PRO A 18 10.58 3.98 -0.11
CA PRO A 18 11.63 4.34 -1.05
C PRO A 18 11.03 4.65 -2.42
N ARG A 19 11.41 5.79 -3.01
CA ARG A 19 10.97 6.15 -4.39
C ARG A 19 11.72 5.38 -5.47
N LYS A 20 12.82 4.73 -5.10
CA LYS A 20 13.66 3.89 -5.95
C LYS A 20 14.06 2.67 -5.13
N LEU A 21 14.04 1.51 -5.78
CA LEU A 21 14.60 0.29 -5.25
C LEU A 21 15.90 0.05 -6.04
N ASP A 22 17.04 0.03 -5.35
CA ASP A 22 18.31 -0.30 -5.99
C ASP A 22 18.37 -1.82 -6.17
N VAL A 23 17.75 -2.33 -7.25
CA VAL A 23 17.71 -3.76 -7.56
C VAL A 23 18.54 -4.02 -8.81
N GLU A 24 19.66 -4.72 -8.66
CA GLU A 24 20.60 -5.05 -9.75
C GLU A 24 20.20 -6.33 -10.53
N LEU A 25 18.97 -6.84 -10.35
CA LEU A 25 18.51 -8.13 -10.86
C LEU A 25 17.47 -8.00 -11.97
N GLU A 26 17.54 -8.91 -12.95
CA GLU A 26 16.67 -8.97 -14.14
C GLU A 26 15.18 -9.19 -13.80
N ASP A 27 14.89 -9.73 -12.61
CA ASP A 27 13.54 -10.07 -12.12
C ASP A 27 12.92 -9.05 -11.15
N TRP A 28 13.39 -7.81 -11.11
CA TRP A 28 12.91 -6.77 -10.18
C TRP A 28 11.44 -6.35 -10.35
N HIS A 29 10.73 -6.88 -11.34
CA HIS A 29 9.36 -6.51 -11.72
C HIS A 29 8.30 -6.82 -10.66
N ARG A 30 8.67 -7.41 -9.51
CA ARG A 30 7.79 -7.66 -8.37
C ARG A 30 8.54 -7.58 -7.06
N LEU A 31 7.82 -7.19 -6.01
CA LEU A 31 8.29 -7.34 -4.64
C LEU A 31 8.19 -8.82 -4.22
N THR A 32 9.27 -9.32 -3.63
CA THR A 32 9.37 -10.65 -3.04
C THR A 32 9.21 -10.59 -1.52
N PRO A 33 8.97 -11.73 -0.85
CA PRO A 33 9.00 -11.78 0.61
C PRO A 33 10.32 -11.28 1.20
N ASP A 34 11.45 -11.52 0.53
CA ASP A 34 12.77 -11.08 0.96
C ASP A 34 12.87 -9.55 0.93
N ASP A 35 12.37 -8.89 -0.13
CA ASP A 35 12.31 -7.42 -0.19
C ASP A 35 11.50 -6.83 0.98
N VAL A 36 10.40 -7.48 1.35
CA VAL A 36 9.57 -7.06 2.49
C VAL A 36 10.34 -7.22 3.80
N ASN A 37 11.15 -8.27 3.95
CA ASN A 37 11.97 -8.49 5.14
C ASN A 37 13.16 -7.52 5.21
N ASP A 38 13.76 -7.19 4.07
CA ASP A 38 15.00 -6.42 3.99
C ASP A 38 14.76 -4.90 3.95
N ILE A 39 13.57 -4.44 3.57
CA ILE A 39 13.23 -3.02 3.49
C ILE A 39 12.26 -2.66 4.65
N PRO A 40 12.74 -2.08 5.77
CA PRO A 40 11.91 -1.88 6.97
C PRO A 40 10.62 -1.10 6.71
N LYS A 41 10.68 -0.08 5.86
CA LYS A 41 9.51 0.75 5.52
C LYS A 41 8.47 -0.01 4.69
N LEU A 42 8.92 -0.90 3.82
CA LEU A 42 8.04 -1.80 3.09
C LEU A 42 7.40 -2.81 4.04
N ALA A 43 8.18 -3.37 4.96
CA ALA A 43 7.67 -4.23 6.04
C ALA A 43 6.55 -3.54 6.82
N MET A 44 6.73 -2.27 7.18
CA MET A 44 5.75 -1.51 7.96
C MET A 44 4.40 -1.37 7.25
N ILE A 45 4.38 -0.90 5.99
CA ILE A 45 3.12 -0.78 5.25
C ILE A 45 2.48 -2.14 4.99
N MET A 46 3.28 -3.16 4.65
CA MET A 46 2.79 -4.51 4.40
C MET A 46 2.15 -5.10 5.66
N ASN A 47 2.78 -4.93 6.83
CA ASN A 47 2.24 -5.37 8.11
C ASN A 47 0.91 -4.66 8.44
N SER A 48 0.79 -3.35 8.17
CA SER A 48 -0.46 -2.63 8.37
C SER A 48 -1.59 -3.12 7.45
N LEU A 49 -1.28 -3.43 6.19
CA LEU A 49 -2.26 -3.99 5.25
C LEU A 49 -2.66 -5.43 5.60
N VAL A 50 -1.69 -6.26 6.01
CA VAL A 50 -1.94 -7.63 6.50
C VAL A 50 -2.79 -7.59 7.76
N PHE A 51 -2.52 -6.66 8.68
CA PHE A 51 -3.35 -6.44 9.86
C PHE A 51 -4.80 -6.07 9.47
N CYS A 52 -4.97 -5.10 8.56
CA CYS A 52 -6.30 -4.74 8.08
C CYS A 52 -7.05 -5.94 7.47
N ASN A 53 -6.36 -6.75 6.67
CA ASN A 53 -6.91 -7.96 6.08
C ASN A 53 -7.30 -9.00 7.16
N ALA A 54 -6.45 -9.20 8.17
CA ALA A 54 -6.74 -10.10 9.29
C ALA A 54 -7.99 -9.65 10.06
N VAL A 55 -8.11 -8.34 10.35
CA VAL A 55 -9.30 -7.77 10.99
C VAL A 55 -10.55 -8.01 10.13
N VAL A 56 -10.47 -7.80 8.82
CA VAL A 56 -11.59 -8.07 7.89
C VAL A 56 -12.05 -9.52 7.93
N GLN A 57 -11.13 -10.48 8.10
CA GLN A 57 -11.45 -11.90 8.11
C GLN A 57 -12.17 -12.36 9.39
N VAL A 58 -11.91 -11.71 10.52
CA VAL A 58 -12.44 -12.13 11.83
C VAL A 58 -13.56 -11.22 12.37
N ALA A 59 -13.68 -10.00 11.84
CA ALA A 59 -14.64 -9.03 12.35
C ALA A 59 -16.09 -9.29 11.88
N HIS A 60 -17.04 -8.82 12.68
CA HIS A 60 -18.45 -8.81 12.31
C HIS A 60 -18.66 -8.03 11.00
N SER A 61 -19.63 -8.45 10.18
CA SER A 61 -19.91 -7.92 8.83
C SER A 61 -19.92 -6.40 8.76
N LYS A 62 -20.57 -5.74 9.74
CA LYS A 62 -20.63 -4.28 9.84
C LYS A 62 -19.24 -3.62 9.95
N VAL A 63 -18.36 -4.15 10.79
CA VAL A 63 -16.99 -3.63 10.98
C VAL A 63 -16.15 -3.88 9.73
N LYS A 64 -16.30 -5.05 9.10
CA LYS A 64 -15.66 -5.36 7.82
C LYS A 64 -16.04 -4.35 6.74
N THR A 65 -17.34 -4.09 6.55
CA THR A 65 -17.82 -3.14 5.54
C THR A 65 -17.26 -1.74 5.81
N GLN A 66 -17.31 -1.28 7.06
CA GLN A 66 -16.81 0.04 7.44
C GLN A 66 -15.29 0.17 7.23
N LEU A 67 -14.50 -0.85 7.61
CA LEU A 67 -13.05 -0.85 7.40
C LEU A 67 -12.69 -0.84 5.91
N MET A 68 -13.41 -1.63 5.10
CA MET A 68 -13.22 -1.66 3.65
C MET A 68 -13.58 -0.34 2.98
N GLU A 69 -14.67 0.31 3.40
CA GLU A 69 -15.05 1.64 2.91
C GLU A 69 -13.99 2.69 3.25
N PHE A 70 -13.47 2.69 4.48
CA PHE A 70 -12.40 3.60 4.89
C PHE A 70 -11.12 3.41 4.08
N LEU A 71 -10.70 2.16 3.87
CA LEU A 71 -9.54 1.85 3.04
C LEU A 71 -9.75 2.27 1.59
N HIS A 72 -10.93 1.96 1.02
CA HIS A 72 -11.23 2.26 -0.36
C HIS A 72 -11.27 3.78 -0.63
N GLN A 73 -12.07 4.50 0.15
CA GLN A 73 -12.29 5.93 -0.05
C GLN A 73 -11.14 6.80 0.44
N GLY A 74 -10.43 6.35 1.49
CA GLY A 74 -9.39 7.14 2.14
C GLY A 74 -7.98 6.86 1.65
N PHE A 75 -7.69 5.66 1.15
CA PHE A 75 -6.33 5.27 0.81
C PHE A 75 -6.21 4.74 -0.63
N LEU A 76 -6.98 3.70 -1.00
CA LEU A 76 -6.80 3.05 -2.30
C LEU A 76 -7.12 3.98 -3.47
N VAL A 77 -8.28 4.63 -3.46
CA VAL A 77 -8.65 5.56 -4.54
C VAL A 77 -7.79 6.82 -4.55
N PRO A 78 -7.64 7.59 -3.44
CA PRO A 78 -6.96 8.88 -3.49
C PRO A 78 -5.42 8.81 -3.44
N VAL A 79 -4.83 7.74 -2.90
CA VAL A 79 -3.36 7.62 -2.76
C VAL A 79 -2.81 6.65 -3.79
N MET A 80 -3.27 5.40 -3.78
CA MET A 80 -2.75 4.37 -4.70
C MET A 80 -3.17 4.61 -6.14
N GLY A 81 -4.41 5.05 -6.38
CA GLY A 81 -4.96 5.30 -7.72
C GLY A 81 -4.07 6.25 -8.55
N PRO A 82 -3.82 7.50 -8.10
CA PRO A 82 -2.94 8.42 -8.79
C PRO A 82 -1.51 7.89 -8.97
N ALA A 83 -0.96 7.20 -7.98
CA ALA A 83 0.40 6.66 -8.07
C ALA A 83 0.54 5.64 -9.20
N LEU A 84 -0.43 4.73 -9.35
CA LEU A 84 -0.44 3.73 -10.42
C LEU A 84 -0.66 4.38 -11.80
N LEU A 85 -1.53 5.39 -11.88
CA LEU A 85 -1.79 6.10 -13.14
C LEU A 85 -0.61 6.99 -13.57
N GLN A 86 0.12 7.57 -12.63
CA GLN A 86 1.35 8.31 -12.93
C GLN A 86 2.41 7.41 -13.58
N VAL A 87 2.55 6.17 -13.09
CA VAL A 87 3.44 5.18 -13.71
C VAL A 87 3.02 4.90 -15.16
N LEU A 88 1.72 4.71 -15.41
CA LEU A 88 1.19 4.45 -16.76
C LEU A 88 1.28 5.64 -17.71
N SER A 89 1.26 6.87 -17.17
CA SER A 89 1.24 8.11 -17.95
C SER A 89 2.64 8.71 -18.16
N SER A 90 3.68 8.11 -17.57
CA SER A 90 5.07 8.55 -17.72
C SER A 90 5.61 8.13 -19.10
N PRO A 91 6.07 9.07 -19.96
CA PRO A 91 6.37 8.80 -21.38
C PRO A 91 7.72 8.10 -21.63
N SER A 92 8.08 7.06 -20.87
CA SER A 92 9.43 6.46 -20.90
C SER A 92 9.56 5.11 -21.64
N HIS A 93 8.59 4.72 -22.46
CA HIS A 93 8.74 3.57 -23.38
C HIS A 93 8.34 3.89 -24.83
N ALA A 94 8.67 5.09 -25.31
CA ALA A 94 8.78 5.37 -26.75
C ALA A 94 10.26 5.49 -27.10
N SER A 95 10.89 4.36 -27.39
CA SER A 95 12.14 4.28 -28.15
C SER A 95 11.94 3.30 -29.28
#